data_AF-A0A496RZ01-F1
#
_entry.id   AF-A0A496RZ01-F1
#
_cell.length_a   1.000
_cell.length_b   1.000
_cell.length_c   1.000
_cell.angle_alpha   90.00
_cell.angle_beta   90.00
_cell.angle_gamma   90.00
#
_symmetry.space_group_name_H-M   'P 1'
#
loop_
_entity.id
_entity.type
_entity.pdbx_description
1 polymer ?
#
loop_
_entity_poly.entity_id
_entity_poly.type
_entity_poly.pdbx_seq_one_letter_code
_entity_poly.pdbx_strand_id
1 'polypeptide(L)'
;RGEVISEIPMEKVEDLEIREIRRLIIFSNLEEEIEIYKKGKQRIIIISDDVLFDEQYKIKTKVFPFLKKMCKILSKSQYSIKIEGHTDNISNPNFPNNFEFSAFKALRLLKFFINIGNINPHRLSAFGYGEYRPLVPNNSPGNRGKNNRIQIILCTKEETDFKKINALRKPPTIFRFKNFIFKIFGGERL
;
A
#
# COMPACT_ATOMS: atom_id res chain seq x y z
N ARG A 1 8.55 -13.92 13.11
CA ARG A 1 8.30 -14.60 11.82
C ARG A 1 7.92 -13.52 10.81
N GLY A 2 8.91 -12.94 10.13
CA GLY A 2 8.62 -12.02 9.02
C GLY A 2 7.97 -12.84 7.92
N GLU A 3 6.86 -12.37 7.36
CA GLU A 3 6.33 -12.91 6.12
C GLU A 3 7.40 -12.69 5.05
N VAL A 4 8.23 -13.71 4.85
CA VAL A 4 9.08 -13.76 3.68
C VAL A 4 8.11 -13.73 2.50
N ILE A 5 8.30 -12.77 1.61
CA ILE A 5 7.51 -12.64 0.37
C ILE A 5 7.72 -13.87 -0.56
N SER A 6 8.41 -14.92 -0.09
CA SER A 6 8.89 -16.07 -0.86
C SER A 6 7.93 -17.25 -1.01
N GLU A 7 6.74 -17.26 -0.41
CA GLU A 7 5.82 -18.41 -0.54
C GLU A 7 4.61 -18.16 -1.45
N ILE A 8 4.49 -16.97 -2.05
CA ILE A 8 3.36 -16.65 -2.94
C ILE A 8 3.89 -16.47 -4.37
N PRO A 9 3.39 -17.22 -5.36
CA PRO A 9 3.86 -17.10 -6.73
C PRO A 9 3.54 -15.70 -7.27
N MET A 10 4.60 -14.94 -7.57
CA MET A 10 4.50 -13.66 -8.25
C MET A 10 4.38 -13.91 -9.76
N GLU A 11 3.19 -13.72 -10.30
CA GLU A 11 2.87 -13.93 -11.71
C GLU A 11 3.05 -12.66 -12.56
N LYS A 12 3.18 -12.83 -13.88
CA LYS A 12 3.09 -11.70 -14.83
C LYS A 12 1.68 -11.10 -14.79
N VAL A 13 1.61 -9.77 -14.80
CA VAL A 13 0.36 -9.00 -14.77
C VAL A 13 -0.16 -8.74 -16.19
N GLU A 14 -1.45 -8.98 -16.42
CA GLU A 14 -2.09 -8.78 -17.73
C GLU A 14 -2.96 -7.53 -17.86
N ASP A 15 -3.22 -6.80 -16.76
CA ASP A 15 -4.08 -5.62 -16.80
C ASP A 15 -3.47 -4.52 -17.67
N LEU A 16 -4.31 -3.85 -18.47
CA LEU A 16 -3.89 -2.82 -19.42
C LEU A 16 -3.16 -1.67 -18.72
N GLU A 17 -3.69 -1.19 -17.60
CA GLU A 17 -3.08 -0.10 -16.82
C GLU A 17 -1.71 -0.48 -16.30
N ILE A 18 -1.52 -1.73 -15.87
CA ILE A 18 -0.23 -2.21 -15.36
C ILE A 18 0.77 -2.37 -16.50
N ARG A 19 0.32 -2.80 -17.69
CA ARG A 19 1.16 -2.82 -18.89
C ARG A 19 1.61 -1.40 -19.27
N GLU A 20 0.72 -0.41 -19.18
CA GLU A 20 1.08 0.99 -19.43
C GLU A 20 2.08 1.52 -18.40
N ILE A 21 1.87 1.26 -17.10
CA ILE A 21 2.82 1.63 -16.05
C ILE A 21 4.17 0.95 -16.26
N ARG A 22 4.19 -0.32 -16.66
CA ARG A 22 5.43 -1.04 -16.98
C ARG A 22 6.19 -0.38 -18.14
N ARG A 23 5.48 0.05 -19.20
CA ARG A 23 6.10 0.82 -20.29
C ARG A 23 6.65 2.16 -19.81
N LEU A 24 5.97 2.84 -18.88
CA LEU A 24 6.47 4.08 -18.29
C LEU A 24 7.76 3.88 -17.49
N ILE A 25 7.88 2.76 -16.76
CA ILE A 25 9.10 2.41 -16.01
C ILE A 25 10.27 2.26 -16.98
N ILE A 26 10.09 1.45 -18.04
CA ILE A 26 11.11 1.23 -19.08
C ILE A 26 11.51 2.57 -19.72
N PHE A 27 10.53 3.36 -20.18
CA PHE A 27 10.79 4.64 -20.85
C PHE A 27 11.52 5.65 -19.94
N SER A 28 11.33 5.56 -18.63
CA SER A 28 11.97 6.46 -17.66
C SER A 28 13.32 5.93 -17.15
N ASN A 29 13.77 4.76 -17.64
CA ASN A 29 14.95 4.03 -17.15
C ASN A 29 14.90 3.82 -15.62
N LEU A 30 13.77 3.31 -15.10
CA LEU A 30 13.55 3.06 -13.67
C LEU A 30 13.35 1.57 -13.35
N GLU A 31 13.81 0.68 -14.22
CA GLU A 31 13.57 -0.77 -14.11
C GLU A 31 14.31 -1.42 -12.94
N GLU A 32 15.40 -0.81 -12.48
CA GLU A 32 16.19 -1.33 -11.35
C GLU A 32 15.59 -0.91 -10.00
N GLU A 33 14.81 0.17 -9.98
CA GLU A 33 14.33 0.80 -8.75
C GLU A 33 12.82 0.70 -8.57
N ILE A 34 12.10 0.28 -9.62
CA ILE A 34 10.66 0.07 -9.60
C ILE A 34 10.33 -1.34 -10.07
N GLU A 35 9.74 -2.10 -9.17
CA GLU A 35 9.29 -3.46 -9.42
C GLU A 35 7.76 -3.54 -9.35
N ILE A 36 7.17 -4.39 -10.18
CA ILE A 36 5.72 -4.65 -10.17
C ILE A 36 5.47 -6.13 -9.98
N TYR A 37 4.66 -6.45 -8.98
CA TYR A 37 4.26 -7.80 -8.63
C TYR A 37 2.74 -7.96 -8.61
N LYS A 38 2.30 -9.21 -8.74
CA LYS A 38 0.91 -9.62 -8.53
C LYS A 38 0.82 -10.47 -7.28
N LYS A 39 -0.11 -10.14 -6.38
CA LYS A 39 -0.44 -10.95 -5.19
C LYS A 39 -1.96 -11.16 -5.15
N GLY A 40 -2.42 -12.32 -5.65
CA GLY A 40 -3.85 -12.59 -5.81
C GLY A 40 -4.52 -11.53 -6.70
N LYS A 41 -5.49 -10.79 -6.13
CA LYS A 41 -6.18 -9.68 -6.81
C LYS A 41 -5.44 -8.34 -6.73
N GLN A 42 -4.38 -8.26 -5.93
CA GLN A 42 -3.62 -7.04 -5.73
C GLN A 42 -2.50 -6.91 -6.76
N ARG A 43 -2.23 -5.67 -7.17
CA ARG A 43 -1.02 -5.31 -7.91
C ARG A 43 -0.17 -4.44 -7.02
N ILE A 44 1.07 -4.84 -6.79
CA ILE A 44 1.98 -4.18 -5.86
C ILE A 44 3.10 -3.56 -6.67
N ILE A 45 3.17 -2.24 -6.65
CA ILE A 45 4.27 -1.47 -7.24
C ILE A 45 5.21 -1.11 -6.08
N ILE A 46 6.43 -1.63 -6.10
CA ILE A 46 7.46 -1.31 -5.12
C ILE A 46 8.38 -0.28 -5.73
N ILE A 47 8.64 0.80 -5.00
CA ILE A 47 9.54 1.87 -5.42
C ILE A 47 10.56 2.11 -4.31
N SER A 48 11.84 2.10 -4.66
CA SER A 48 12.92 2.47 -3.74
C SER A 48 12.80 3.92 -3.28
N ASP A 49 13.05 4.17 -1.99
CA ASP A 49 13.06 5.52 -1.43
C ASP A 49 14.12 6.41 -2.11
N ASP A 50 15.27 5.85 -2.48
CA ASP A 50 16.37 6.60 -3.09
C ASP A 50 15.97 7.24 -4.41
N VAL A 51 15.03 6.65 -5.14
CA VAL A 51 14.48 7.23 -6.39
C VAL A 51 13.38 8.23 -6.10
N LEU A 52 12.56 7.99 -5.07
CA LEU A 52 11.42 8.85 -4.76
C LEU A 52 11.83 10.14 -4.07
N PHE A 53 12.71 10.07 -3.07
CA PHE A 53 12.89 11.13 -2.08
C PHE A 53 14.31 11.68 -2.05
N ASP A 54 14.43 12.98 -1.80
CA ASP A 54 15.70 13.62 -1.44
C ASP A 54 16.01 13.46 0.06
N GLU A 55 17.13 14.04 0.50
CA GLU A 55 17.58 13.99 1.91
C GLU A 55 16.58 14.64 2.89
N GLN A 56 15.71 15.51 2.39
CA GLN A 56 14.64 16.17 3.16
C GLN A 56 13.30 15.45 3.03
N TYR A 57 13.28 14.25 2.42
CA TYR A 57 12.09 13.45 2.15
C TYR A 57 11.04 14.17 1.29
N LYS A 58 11.49 15.11 0.45
CA LYS A 58 10.67 15.69 -0.61
C LYS A 58 10.79 14.81 -1.84
N ILE A 59 9.70 14.70 -2.60
CA ILE A 59 9.71 13.92 -3.83
C ILE A 59 10.69 14.59 -4.81
N LYS A 60 11.60 13.82 -5.41
CA LYS A 60 12.60 14.31 -6.35
C LYS A 60 11.95 14.81 -7.64
N THR A 61 12.40 15.94 -8.16
CA THR A 61 11.90 16.50 -9.42
C THR A 61 12.08 15.54 -10.61
N LYS A 62 13.14 14.72 -10.60
CA LYS A 62 13.41 13.70 -11.63
C LYS A 62 12.27 12.68 -11.77
N VAL A 63 11.62 12.29 -10.67
CA VAL A 63 10.55 11.27 -10.68
C VAL A 63 9.14 11.88 -10.88
N PHE A 64 8.99 13.20 -10.81
CA PHE A 64 7.69 13.88 -10.98
C PHE A 64 6.98 13.52 -12.30
N PRO A 65 7.65 13.54 -13.47
CA PRO A 65 6.98 13.22 -14.73
C PRO A 65 6.46 11.78 -14.75
N PHE A 66 7.22 10.84 -14.18
CA PHE A 66 6.81 9.45 -14.04
C PHE A 66 5.57 9.33 -13.15
N LEU A 67 5.59 9.90 -11.93
CA LEU A 67 4.47 9.85 -10.99
C LEU A 67 3.21 10.51 -11.57
N LYS A 68 3.35 11.62 -12.30
CA LYS A 68 2.21 12.30 -12.94
C LYS A 68 1.58 11.45 -14.04
N LYS A 69 2.38 10.80 -14.88
CA LYS A 69 1.88 9.88 -15.91
C LYS A 69 1.22 8.64 -15.29
N MET A 70 1.83 8.08 -14.24
CA MET A 70 1.22 6.98 -13.48
C MET A 70 -0.13 7.39 -12.87
N CYS A 71 -0.23 8.57 -12.25
CA CYS A 71 -1.51 9.07 -11.74
C CYS A 71 -2.58 9.21 -12.83
N LYS A 72 -2.20 9.64 -14.04
CA LYS A 72 -3.11 9.74 -15.19
C LYS A 72 -3.64 8.37 -15.65
N ILE A 73 -2.84 7.31 -15.53
CA ILE A 73 -3.29 5.94 -15.80
C ILE A 73 -4.24 5.49 -14.68
N LEU A 74 -3.82 5.66 -13.43
CA LEU A 74 -4.59 5.23 -12.26
C LEU A 74 -5.92 5.96 -12.10
N SER A 75 -6.01 7.23 -12.51
CA SER A 75 -7.25 8.00 -12.43
C SER A 75 -8.36 7.44 -13.33
N LYS A 76 -7.99 6.81 -14.47
CA LYS A 76 -8.92 6.13 -15.37
C LYS A 76 -9.32 4.73 -14.89
N SER A 77 -8.50 4.11 -14.05
CA SER A 77 -8.79 2.81 -13.46
C SER A 77 -9.81 2.88 -12.32
N GLN A 78 -10.33 1.72 -11.90
CA GLN A 78 -11.20 1.59 -10.73
C GLN A 78 -10.48 1.13 -9.46
N TYR A 79 -9.14 1.09 -9.45
CA TYR A 79 -8.39 0.60 -8.30
C TYR A 79 -8.58 1.47 -7.06
N SER A 80 -8.79 0.86 -5.89
CA SER A 80 -8.43 1.52 -4.64
C SER A 80 -6.91 1.44 -4.46
N ILE A 81 -6.32 2.52 -3.97
CA ILE A 81 -4.87 2.72 -3.93
C ILE A 81 -4.46 2.86 -2.47
N LYS A 82 -3.67 1.90 -2.00
CA LYS A 82 -3.07 1.91 -0.67
C LYS A 82 -1.58 2.17 -0.80
N ILE A 83 -1.09 3.19 -0.09
CA ILE A 83 0.32 3.57 -0.07
C ILE A 83 0.91 3.14 1.26
N GLU A 84 1.89 2.25 1.22
CA GLU A 84 2.54 1.69 2.40
C GLU A 84 3.99 2.16 2.44
N GLY A 85 4.38 2.81 3.54
CA GLY A 85 5.76 3.16 3.81
C GLY A 85 6.45 2.11 4.65
N HIS A 86 7.69 1.81 4.30
CA HIS A 86 8.57 0.91 5.05
C HIS A 86 9.94 1.55 5.27
N THR A 87 10.63 1.10 6.31
CA THR A 87 12.02 1.49 6.59
C THR A 87 12.85 0.24 6.84
N ASP A 88 14.17 0.40 6.80
CA ASP A 88 15.09 -0.48 7.51
C ASP A 88 14.95 -0.31 9.04
N ASN A 89 15.83 -0.98 9.78
CA ASN A 89 15.88 -0.94 11.24
C ASN A 89 16.74 0.21 11.82
N ILE A 90 17.16 1.17 11.00
CA ILE A 90 17.93 2.31 11.47
C ILE A 90 16.96 3.45 11.78
N SER A 91 17.04 3.99 12.99
CA SER A 91 16.18 5.11 13.39
C SER A 91 16.64 6.41 12.74
N ASN A 92 15.67 7.20 12.29
CA ASN A 92 15.92 8.52 11.74
C ASN A 92 15.86 9.58 12.85
N PRO A 93 16.90 10.41 13.07
CA PRO A 93 16.92 11.39 14.16
C PRO A 93 15.84 12.46 14.05
N ASN A 94 15.28 12.69 12.86
CA ASN A 94 14.21 13.68 12.66
C ASN A 94 12.82 13.16 13.02
N PHE A 95 12.69 11.89 13.39
CA PHE A 95 11.40 11.26 13.68
C PHE A 95 11.46 10.46 15.00
N PRO A 96 10.41 10.47 15.82
CA PRO A 96 10.40 9.74 17.09
C PRO A 96 10.59 8.24 16.94
N ASN A 97 10.11 7.65 15.85
CA ASN A 97 10.22 6.22 15.57
C ASN A 97 10.02 5.93 14.07
N ASN A 98 10.31 4.69 13.67
CA ASN A 98 10.21 4.24 12.29
C ASN A 98 8.76 4.11 11.78
N PHE A 99 7.76 3.93 12.66
CA PHE A 99 6.35 4.01 12.25
C PHE A 99 5.99 5.41 11.75
N GLU A 100 6.34 6.45 12.49
CA GLU A 100 6.08 7.84 12.10
C GLU A 100 6.85 8.22 10.85
N PHE A 101 8.12 7.85 10.75
CA PHE A 101 8.92 8.14 9.57
C PHE A 101 8.35 7.48 8.30
N SER A 102 8.00 6.19 8.39
CA SER A 102 7.40 5.48 7.26
C SER A 102 6.01 6.02 6.88
N ALA A 103 5.17 6.36 7.86
CA ALA A 103 3.86 6.97 7.63
C ALA A 103 3.99 8.36 6.97
N PHE A 104 4.96 9.15 7.41
CA PHE A 104 5.25 10.45 6.83
C PHE A 104 5.62 10.35 5.34
N LYS A 105 6.49 9.41 4.96
CA LYS A 105 6.84 9.16 3.55
C LYS A 105 5.62 8.74 2.71
N ALA A 106 4.81 7.82 3.24
CA ALA A 106 3.57 7.39 2.56
C ALA A 106 2.59 8.57 2.36
N LEU A 107 2.45 9.43 3.36
CA LEU A 107 1.61 10.63 3.28
C LEU A 107 2.13 11.66 2.29
N ARG A 108 3.46 11.80 2.12
CA ARG A 108 4.04 12.67 1.08
C ARG A 108 3.59 12.24 -0.31
N LEU A 109 3.64 10.94 -0.60
CA LEU A 109 3.20 10.42 -1.89
C LEU A 109 1.67 10.51 -2.06
N LEU A 110 0.90 10.23 -1.00
CA LEU A 110 -0.56 10.41 -1.01
C LEU A 110 -0.96 11.86 -1.34
N LYS A 111 -0.31 12.86 -0.70
CA LYS A 111 -0.55 14.28 -0.98
C LYS A 111 -0.20 14.64 -2.42
N PHE A 112 0.86 14.07 -2.99
CA PHE A 112 1.17 14.24 -4.40
C PHE A 112 0.06 13.67 -5.30
N PHE A 113 -0.44 12.47 -5.00
CA PHE A 113 -1.49 11.80 -5.79
C PHE A 113 -2.80 12.60 -5.78
N ILE A 114 -3.13 13.23 -4.66
CA ILE A 114 -4.30 14.11 -4.56
C ILE A 114 -4.05 15.42 -5.30
N ASN A 115 -3.03 16.19 -4.88
CA ASN A 115 -2.89 17.58 -5.29
C ASN A 115 -2.36 17.75 -6.71
N ILE A 116 -1.48 16.85 -7.16
CA ILE A 116 -0.83 16.92 -8.47
C ILE A 116 -1.40 15.84 -9.42
N GLY A 117 -1.64 14.64 -8.87
CA GLY A 117 -2.17 13.50 -9.61
C GLY A 117 -3.68 13.56 -9.89
N ASN A 118 -4.42 14.42 -9.16
CA ASN A 118 -5.87 14.56 -9.24
C ASN A 118 -6.63 13.23 -9.06
N ILE A 119 -6.10 12.34 -8.22
CA ILE A 119 -6.77 11.09 -7.85
C ILE A 119 -7.81 11.40 -6.77
N ASN A 120 -9.01 10.85 -6.93
CA ASN A 120 -10.07 11.01 -5.94
C ASN A 120 -9.61 10.52 -4.55
N PRO A 121 -9.60 11.38 -3.51
CA PRO A 121 -9.16 11.02 -2.16
C PRO A 121 -9.89 9.82 -1.56
N HIS A 122 -11.16 9.57 -1.94
CA HIS A 122 -11.93 8.41 -1.47
C HIS A 122 -11.33 7.06 -1.90
N ARG A 123 -10.45 7.06 -2.90
CA ARG A 123 -9.74 5.85 -3.36
C ARG A 123 -8.38 5.67 -2.69
N LEU A 124 -7.91 6.63 -1.89
CA LEU A 124 -6.55 6.67 -1.37
C LEU A 124 -6.51 6.38 0.12
N SER A 125 -5.49 5.64 0.53
CA SER A 125 -5.13 5.43 1.93
C SER A 125 -3.61 5.35 2.07
N ALA A 126 -3.08 5.77 3.22
CA ALA A 126 -1.65 5.72 3.52
C ALA A 126 -1.38 5.08 4.89
N PHE A 127 -0.36 4.24 4.96
CA PHE A 127 0.02 3.51 6.17
C PHE A 127 1.54 3.53 6.34
N GLY A 128 2.01 3.61 7.59
CA GLY A 128 3.41 3.39 7.94
C GLY A 128 3.56 2.10 8.72
N TYR A 129 4.48 1.22 8.30
CA TYR A 129 4.76 -0.05 8.98
C TYR A 129 6.12 -0.07 9.69
N GLY A 130 6.92 0.98 9.54
CA GLY A 130 8.29 1.05 10.01
C GLY A 130 9.12 -0.14 9.52
N GLU A 131 9.95 -0.65 10.41
CA GLU A 131 10.92 -1.73 10.15
C GLU A 131 10.34 -3.15 10.26
N TYR A 132 9.10 -3.28 10.73
CA TYR A 132 8.52 -4.56 11.15
C TYR A 132 7.95 -5.39 9.99
N ARG A 133 8.04 -4.89 8.75
CA ARG A 133 7.70 -5.62 7.52
C ARG A 133 8.86 -5.57 6.51
N PRO A 134 10.03 -6.14 6.87
CA PRO A 134 11.19 -6.13 5.99
C PRO A 134 10.95 -7.03 4.77
N LEU A 135 11.38 -6.58 3.60
CA LEU A 135 11.42 -7.38 2.37
C LEU A 135 12.58 -8.37 2.43
N VAL A 136 13.70 -7.93 3.01
CA VAL A 136 14.95 -8.70 3.17
C VAL A 136 15.53 -8.50 4.57
N PRO A 137 16.38 -9.41 5.09
CA PRO A 137 17.00 -9.22 6.40
C PRO A 137 17.83 -7.93 6.49
N ASN A 138 17.74 -7.18 7.59
CA ASN A 138 18.51 -5.94 7.83
C ASN A 138 20.01 -6.16 8.16
N ASN A 139 20.63 -7.17 7.55
CA ASN A 139 21.99 -7.62 7.88
C ASN A 139 23.10 -6.98 7.03
N SER A 140 22.77 -6.21 5.99
CA SER A 140 23.75 -5.54 5.13
C SER A 140 23.24 -4.16 4.68
N PRO A 141 24.13 -3.21 4.34
CA PRO A 141 23.73 -1.92 3.78
C PRO A 141 22.85 -2.06 2.53
N GLY A 142 23.20 -2.99 1.63
CA GLY A 142 22.41 -3.25 0.43
C GLY A 142 21.00 -3.76 0.74
N ASN A 143 20.85 -4.65 1.74
CA ASN A 143 19.54 -5.13 2.14
C ASN A 143 18.72 -4.06 2.86
N ARG A 144 19.36 -3.21 3.67
CA ARG A 144 18.69 -2.07 4.31
C ARG A 144 18.13 -1.09 3.28
N GLY A 145 18.89 -0.78 2.23
CA GLY A 145 18.42 0.02 1.09
C GLY A 145 17.13 -0.53 0.48
N LYS A 146 17.05 -1.85 0.27
CA LYS A 146 15.83 -2.51 -0.24
C LYS A 146 14.64 -2.43 0.71
N ASN A 147 14.87 -2.31 2.02
CA ASN A 147 13.78 -2.19 2.99
C ASN A 147 13.22 -0.76 3.06
N ASN A 148 14.02 0.25 2.74
CA ASN A 148 13.60 1.65 2.56
C ASN A 148 12.85 1.82 1.24
N ARG A 149 11.53 1.63 1.28
CA ARG A 149 10.68 1.61 0.09
C ARG A 149 9.28 2.12 0.36
N ILE A 150 8.60 2.52 -0.71
CA ILE A 150 7.16 2.67 -0.75
C ILE A 150 6.55 1.51 -1.55
N GLN A 151 5.47 0.93 -1.05
CA GLN A 151 4.61 0.04 -1.82
C GLN A 151 3.30 0.73 -2.16
N ILE A 152 2.93 0.73 -3.44
CA ILE A 152 1.62 1.16 -3.91
C ILE A 152 0.84 -0.10 -4.26
N ILE A 153 -0.18 -0.40 -3.46
CA ILE A 153 -1.03 -1.56 -3.63
C ILE A 153 -2.32 -1.11 -4.31
N LEU A 154 -2.62 -1.73 -5.44
CA LEU A 154 -3.81 -1.50 -6.24
C LEU A 154 -4.74 -2.69 -6.04
N CYS A 155 -5.92 -2.43 -5.49
CA CYS A 155 -6.96 -3.44 -5.27
C CYS A 155 -8.18 -3.16 -6.15
N THR A 156 -8.75 -4.19 -6.75
CA THR A 156 -10.03 -4.05 -7.45
C THR A 156 -11.18 -3.87 -6.45
N LYS A 157 -12.24 -3.18 -6.89
CA LYS A 157 -13.37 -2.73 -6.06
C LYS A 157 -14.05 -3.82 -5.22
N GLU A 158 -13.92 -5.09 -5.60
CA GLU A 158 -14.49 -6.23 -4.86
C GLU A 158 -13.95 -6.38 -3.44
N GLU A 159 -12.75 -5.85 -3.14
CA GLU A 159 -12.12 -5.95 -1.80
C GLU A 159 -12.66 -4.94 -0.78
N THR A 160 -13.30 -3.83 -1.21
CA THR A 160 -13.64 -2.69 -0.33
C THR A 160 -15.12 -2.56 0.00
N ASP A 161 -15.96 -3.54 -0.34
CA ASP A 161 -17.39 -3.49 -0.08
C ASP A 161 -17.72 -3.64 1.41
N PHE A 162 -17.66 -2.52 2.15
CA PHE A 162 -18.40 -2.33 3.40
C PHE A 162 -19.92 -2.58 3.21
N LYS A 163 -20.41 -2.55 1.97
CA LYS A 163 -21.76 -3.00 1.61
C LYS A 163 -22.00 -4.45 2.00
N LYS A 164 -20.98 -5.33 2.00
CA LYS A 164 -21.12 -6.69 2.55
C LYS A 164 -21.27 -6.69 4.06
N ILE A 165 -20.60 -5.79 4.78
CA ILE A 165 -20.72 -5.66 6.24
C ILE A 165 -22.11 -5.15 6.62
N ASN A 166 -22.65 -4.14 5.93
CA ASN A 166 -24.02 -3.67 6.15
C ASN A 166 -25.09 -4.66 5.64
N ALA A 167 -24.72 -5.58 4.73
CA ALA A 167 -25.56 -6.70 4.31
C ALA A 167 -25.50 -7.89 5.27
N LEU A 168 -24.59 -7.89 6.27
CA LEU A 168 -24.71 -8.78 7.41
C LEU A 168 -25.96 -8.34 8.17
N ARG A 169 -27.06 -9.07 7.96
CA ARG A 169 -28.28 -9.04 8.78
C ARG A 169 -27.89 -8.83 10.24
N LYS A 170 -28.64 -7.98 10.97
CA LYS A 170 -28.44 -7.72 12.41
C LYS A 170 -27.90 -8.98 13.08
N PRO A 171 -26.72 -8.93 13.74
CA PRO A 171 -26.11 -10.14 14.30
C PRO A 171 -27.17 -10.86 15.14
N PRO A 172 -27.28 -12.20 15.02
CA PRO A 172 -28.32 -12.92 15.69
C PRO A 172 -28.27 -12.59 17.18
N THR A 173 -29.37 -12.06 17.69
CA THR A 173 -29.50 -11.67 19.10
C THR A 173 -29.55 -12.89 20.00
N ILE A 174 -29.76 -14.07 19.40
CA ILE A 174 -29.95 -15.35 20.05
C ILE A 174 -28.92 -16.34 19.51
N PHE A 175 -28.24 -17.03 20.43
CA PHE A 175 -27.39 -18.17 20.14
C PHE A 175 -27.93 -19.41 20.84
N ARG A 176 -28.06 -20.52 20.10
CA ARG A 176 -28.49 -21.81 20.65
C ARG A 176 -27.30 -22.74 20.75
N PHE A 177 -27.12 -23.35 21.91
CA PHE A 177 -26.13 -24.40 22.12
C PHE A 177 -26.74 -25.53 22.94
N LYS A 178 -26.78 -26.74 22.34
CA LYS A 178 -27.57 -27.86 22.87
C LYS A 178 -29.02 -27.42 23.12
N ASN A 179 -29.52 -27.63 24.33
CA ASN A 179 -30.88 -27.27 24.73
C ASN A 179 -30.96 -25.88 25.38
N PHE A 180 -29.91 -25.04 25.27
CA PHE A 180 -29.86 -23.72 25.88
C PHE A 180 -29.93 -22.60 24.84
N ILE A 181 -30.62 -21.52 25.21
CA ILE A 181 -30.80 -20.31 24.40
C ILE A 181 -30.15 -19.13 25.13
N PHE A 182 -29.21 -18.47 24.49
CA PHE A 182 -28.46 -17.32 25.03
C PHE A 182 -28.82 -16.05 24.27
N LYS A 183 -29.18 -14.97 24.97
CA LYS A 183 -29.40 -13.64 24.38
C LYS A 183 -28.09 -12.83 24.47
N ILE A 184 -27.46 -12.56 23.33
CA ILE A 184 -26.07 -12.06 23.29
C ILE A 184 -25.99 -10.53 23.31
N PHE A 185 -26.95 -9.84 22.68
CA PHE A 185 -27.00 -8.39 22.63
C PHE A 185 -28.28 -7.91 23.34
N GLY A 186 -28.11 -7.18 24.44
CA GLY A 186 -29.20 -6.66 25.27
C GLY A 186 -30.06 -5.68 24.47
N GLY A 187 -31.35 -5.97 24.37
CA GLY A 187 -32.32 -4.98 23.93
C GLY A 187 -32.47 -3.92 25.03
N GLU A 188 -32.53 -2.67 24.62
CA GLU A 188 -32.85 -1.52 25.47
C GLU A 188 -34.03 -1.87 26.40
N ARG A 189 -33.88 -1.56 27.69
CA ARG A 189 -35.02 -1.50 28.60
C ARG A 189 -35.86 -0.30 28.16
N LEU A 190 -37.15 -0.56 27.89
CA LEU A 190 -38.19 0.46 27.80
C LEU A 190 -38.19 1.36 29.05
#